data_AF-A0AAU9JXH5-F1
#
_entry.id   AF-A0AAU9JXH5-F1
#
_cell.length_a   1.000
_cell.length_b   1.000
_cell.length_c   1.000
_cell.angle_alpha   90.00
_cell.angle_beta   90.00
_cell.angle_gamma   90.00
#
_symmetry.space_group_name_H-M   'P 1'
#
loop_
_entity.id
_entity.type
_entity.pdbx_description
1 polymer ?
#
loop_
_entity_poly.entity_id
_entity_poly.type
_entity_poly.pdbx_seq_one_letter_code
_entity_poly.pdbx_strand_id
1 'polypeptide(L)'
;MSDGPISQKWSTTLKVASVILGVLLIGLAIYNFALMITADDPISVILPIYYVIFGVMIIAAEAKINWIMIKFMFLSGHIGKGMFYIFVGTLCIRSRMIIQYVMAGLLIIVGVVYVCCFCGARKSDPRMPPIDQSKNQA
;
A
#
# COMPACT_ATOMS: atom_id res chain seq x y z
N MET A 1 -11.36 27.68 15.03
CA MET A 1 -11.05 26.25 14.83
C MET A 1 -11.23 25.97 13.33
N SER A 2 -10.25 26.39 12.53
CA SER A 2 -10.34 26.34 11.06
C SER A 2 -9.51 25.15 10.59
N ASP A 3 -10.12 23.96 10.60
CA ASP A 3 -9.57 22.81 9.90
C ASP A 3 -9.69 23.08 8.41
N GLY A 4 -8.59 23.52 7.80
CA GLY A 4 -8.58 23.92 6.39
C GLY A 4 -9.06 22.79 5.47
N PRO A 5 -9.73 23.13 4.34
CA PRO A 5 -10.26 22.16 3.36
C PRO A 5 -9.18 21.31 2.66
N ILE A 6 -7.91 21.58 2.95
CA ILE A 6 -6.76 20.89 2.38
C ILE A 6 -6.67 19.46 2.95
N SER A 7 -6.84 19.25 4.26
CA SER A 7 -6.62 17.96 4.93
C SER A 7 -7.54 16.82 4.44
N GLN A 8 -8.81 17.11 4.16
CA GLN A 8 -9.77 16.12 3.63
C GLN A 8 -9.43 15.64 2.22
N LYS A 9 -8.91 16.52 1.35
CA LYS A 9 -8.62 16.18 -0.04
C LYS A 9 -7.47 15.17 -0.17
N TRP A 10 -6.44 15.27 0.67
CA TRP A 10 -5.29 14.35 0.64
C TRP A 10 -5.70 12.91 0.88
N SER A 11 -6.61 12.66 1.82
CA SER A 11 -7.07 11.30 2.11
C SER A 11 -7.84 10.73 0.91
N THR A 12 -8.72 11.49 0.29
CA THR A 12 -9.48 11.03 -0.89
C THR A 12 -8.58 10.81 -2.10
N THR A 13 -7.64 11.73 -2.38
CA THR A 13 -6.71 11.60 -3.51
C THR A 13 -5.81 10.37 -3.36
N LEU A 14 -5.30 10.09 -2.17
CA LEU A 14 -4.47 8.91 -1.92
C LEU A 14 -5.23 7.61 -2.11
N LYS A 15 -6.49 7.55 -1.66
CA LYS A 15 -7.37 6.39 -1.88
C LYS A 15 -7.67 6.16 -3.37
N VAL A 16 -7.97 7.22 -4.11
CA VAL A 16 -8.27 7.10 -5.54
C VAL A 16 -7.01 6.70 -6.31
N ALA A 17 -5.85 7.30 -5.97
CA ALA A 17 -4.58 6.97 -6.59
C ALA A 17 -4.19 5.50 -6.36
N SER A 18 -4.36 4.98 -5.15
CA SER A 18 -4.05 3.57 -4.85
C SER A 18 -5.02 2.60 -5.52
N VAL A 19 -6.31 2.94 -5.64
CA VAL A 19 -7.28 2.14 -6.43
C VAL A 19 -6.87 2.10 -7.91
N ILE A 20 -6.50 3.25 -8.50
CA ILE A 20 -6.03 3.32 -9.88
C ILE A 20 -4.77 2.45 -10.05
N LEU A 21 -3.81 2.54 -9.13
CA LEU A 21 -2.61 1.70 -9.14
C LEU A 21 -2.95 0.20 -9.04
N GLY A 22 -3.91 -0.17 -8.20
CA GLY A 22 -4.38 -1.56 -8.09
C GLY A 22 -5.00 -2.08 -9.40
N VAL A 23 -5.84 -1.27 -10.05
CA VAL A 23 -6.43 -1.61 -11.35
C VAL A 23 -5.37 -1.71 -12.44
N LEU A 24 -4.42 -0.76 -12.49
CA LEU A 24 -3.30 -0.81 -13.42
C LEU A 24 -2.43 -2.06 -13.21
N LEU A 25 -2.20 -2.45 -11.96
CA LEU A 25 -1.43 -3.64 -11.62
C LEU A 25 -2.10 -4.91 -12.17
N ILE A 26 -3.43 -5.02 -12.01
CA ILE A 26 -4.22 -6.15 -12.55
C ILE A 26 -4.14 -6.16 -14.08
N GLY A 27 -4.36 -5.01 -14.73
CA GLY A 27 -4.26 -4.89 -16.19
C GLY A 27 -2.89 -5.28 -16.71
N LEU A 28 -1.83 -4.86 -16.02
CA LEU A 28 -0.45 -5.20 -16.37
C LEU A 28 -0.15 -6.68 -16.19
N ALA A 29 -0.71 -7.31 -15.15
CA ALA A 29 -0.60 -8.75 -14.92
C ALA A 29 -1.24 -9.57 -16.04
N ILE A 30 -2.45 -9.19 -16.47
CA ILE A 30 -3.17 -9.83 -17.58
C ILE A 30 -2.39 -9.65 -18.90
N TYR A 31 -1.89 -8.45 -19.15
CA TYR A 31 -1.06 -8.18 -20.34
C TYR A 31 0.23 -9.00 -20.35
N ASN A 32 0.91 -9.12 -19.20
CA ASN A 32 2.11 -9.94 -19.08
C ASN A 32 1.80 -11.43 -19.28
N PHE A 33 0.69 -11.90 -18.71
CA PHE A 33 0.23 -13.28 -18.87
C PHE A 33 -0.07 -13.60 -20.34
N ALA A 34 -0.71 -12.69 -21.08
CA ALA A 34 -1.01 -12.86 -22.49
C ALA A 34 0.24 -12.88 -23.39
N LEU A 35 1.27 -12.10 -23.05
CA LEU A 35 2.54 -12.05 -23.80
C LEU A 35 3.51 -13.19 -23.45
N MET A 36 3.43 -13.77 -22.25
CA MET A 36 4.35 -14.81 -21.78
C MET A 36 3.83 -16.24 -21.94
N ILE A 37 2.77 -16.47 -22.72
CA ILE A 37 2.24 -17.82 -23.00
C ILE A 37 3.31 -18.77 -23.60
N THR A 38 4.42 -18.23 -24.12
CA THR A 38 5.53 -18.97 -24.73
C THR A 38 6.74 -19.21 -23.82
N ALA A 39 6.72 -18.85 -22.52
CA ALA A 39 7.87 -19.00 -21.63
C ALA A 39 7.88 -20.35 -20.88
N ASP A 40 8.94 -21.15 -21.04
CA ASP A 40 9.19 -22.46 -20.39
C ASP A 40 9.42 -22.38 -18.86
N ASP A 41 9.47 -21.20 -18.26
CA ASP A 41 9.77 -21.02 -16.83
C ASP A 41 8.49 -20.99 -15.96
N PRO A 42 8.33 -21.88 -14.96
CA PRO A 42 7.14 -21.92 -14.09
C PRO A 42 6.99 -20.65 -13.23
N ILE A 43 8.09 -19.93 -12.98
CA ILE A 43 8.10 -18.67 -12.23
C ILE A 43 7.37 -17.56 -13.00
N SER A 44 7.40 -17.61 -14.34
CA SER A 44 6.74 -16.61 -15.19
C SER A 44 5.22 -16.71 -15.14
N VAL A 45 4.69 -17.89 -14.79
CA VAL A 45 3.25 -18.13 -14.62
C VAL A 45 2.78 -17.74 -13.22
N ILE A 46 3.59 -17.98 -12.18
CA ILE A 46 3.20 -17.70 -10.79
C ILE A 46 3.16 -16.19 -10.50
N LEU A 47 4.09 -15.41 -11.06
CA LEU A 47 4.19 -13.96 -10.84
C LEU A 47 2.90 -13.17 -11.19
N PRO A 48 2.32 -13.31 -12.39
CA PRO A 48 1.11 -12.56 -12.75
C PRO A 48 -0.09 -12.94 -11.85
N ILE A 49 -0.19 -14.20 -11.40
CA ILE A 49 -1.22 -14.61 -10.43
C ILE A 49 -1.08 -13.81 -9.14
N TYR A 50 0.15 -13.70 -8.61
CA TYR A 50 0.43 -12.88 -7.44
C TYR A 50 0.07 -11.42 -7.65
N TYR A 51 0.39 -10.84 -8.82
CA TYR A 51 0.03 -9.45 -9.11
C TYR A 51 -1.47 -9.21 -9.15
N VAL A 52 -2.26 -10.14 -9.69
CA VAL A 52 -3.73 -10.05 -9.65
C VAL A 52 -4.24 -10.10 -8.20
N ILE A 53 -3.77 -11.07 -7.41
CA ILE A 53 -4.15 -11.21 -6.00
C ILE A 53 -3.81 -9.94 -5.22
N PHE A 54 -2.59 -9.43 -5.35
CA PHE A 54 -2.15 -8.22 -4.66
C PHE A 54 -2.87 -6.97 -5.16
N GLY A 55 -3.18 -6.86 -6.45
CA GLY A 55 -3.96 -5.76 -7.01
C GLY A 55 -5.39 -5.71 -6.44
N VAL A 56 -6.05 -6.87 -6.35
CA VAL A 56 -7.37 -6.97 -5.69
C VAL A 56 -7.27 -6.61 -4.20
N MET A 57 -6.20 -7.03 -3.55
CA MET A 57 -5.95 -6.74 -2.13
C MET A 57 -5.72 -5.25 -1.88
N ILE A 58 -5.05 -4.53 -2.80
CA ILE A 58 -4.92 -3.06 -2.79
C ILE A 58 -6.30 -2.39 -2.84
N ILE A 59 -7.16 -2.82 -3.77
CA ILE A 59 -8.51 -2.26 -3.93
C ILE A 59 -9.35 -2.55 -2.67
N ALA A 60 -9.28 -3.78 -2.15
CA ALA A 60 -9.98 -4.18 -0.93
C ALA A 60 -9.51 -3.41 0.30
N ALA A 61 -8.21 -3.10 0.39
CA ALA A 61 -7.65 -2.29 1.47
C ALA A 61 -8.24 -0.87 1.47
N GLU A 62 -8.57 -0.32 0.30
CA GLU A 62 -9.13 1.02 0.18
C GLU A 62 -10.64 1.09 0.37
N ALA A 63 -11.35 0.07 -0.12
CA ALA A 63 -12.79 -0.05 0.07
C ALA A 63 -13.19 -0.25 1.55
N LYS A 64 -12.24 -0.42 2.47
CA LYS A 64 -12.46 -0.70 3.91
C LYS A 64 -13.54 -1.75 4.12
N ILE A 65 -13.54 -2.79 3.28
CA ILE A 65 -14.53 -3.85 3.36
C ILE A 65 -14.36 -4.55 4.71
N ASN A 66 -15.37 -4.43 5.59
CA ASN A 66 -15.35 -4.95 6.95
C ASN A 66 -14.95 -6.45 7.01
N TRP A 67 -15.31 -7.22 5.97
CA TRP A 67 -14.91 -8.62 5.81
C TRP A 67 -13.39 -8.84 5.74
N ILE A 68 -12.64 -7.99 5.03
CA ILE A 68 -11.18 -8.07 4.98
C ILE A 68 -10.55 -7.54 6.27
N MET A 69 -11.12 -6.52 6.90
CA MET A 69 -10.60 -5.96 8.16
C MET A 69 -10.61 -6.96 9.31
N ILE A 70 -11.58 -7.88 9.33
CA ILE A 70 -11.66 -8.95 10.34
C ILE A 70 -10.58 -10.03 10.09
N LYS A 71 -10.27 -10.34 8.83
CA LYS A 71 -9.28 -11.37 8.47
C LYS A 71 -7.84 -10.85 8.51
N PHE A 72 -7.64 -9.60 8.11
CA PHE A 72 -6.34 -8.94 8.07
C PHE A 72 -6.33 -7.71 8.98
N MET A 73 -6.25 -7.96 10.29
CA MET A 73 -6.05 -6.90 11.29
C MET A 73 -4.78 -6.06 10.99
N PHE A 74 -3.79 -6.67 10.31
CA PHE A 74 -2.59 -5.99 9.79
C PHE A 74 -2.91 -4.95 8.70
N LEU A 75 -3.77 -5.27 7.72
CA LEU A 75 -4.17 -4.33 6.66
C LEU A 75 -5.16 -3.27 7.16
N SER A 76 -5.82 -3.51 8.31
CA SER A 76 -6.67 -2.52 8.96
C SER A 76 -5.87 -1.33 9.49
N GLY A 77 -4.61 -1.56 9.90
CA GLY A 77 -3.69 -0.51 10.34
C GLY A 77 -3.14 0.34 9.19
N HIS A 78 -3.13 1.66 9.35
CA HIS A 78 -2.59 2.61 8.35
C HIS A 78 -1.11 2.32 8.00
N ILE A 79 -0.31 1.90 9.00
CA ILE A 79 1.09 1.49 8.80
C ILE A 79 1.19 0.19 8.00
N GLY A 80 0.31 -0.79 8.28
CA GLY A 80 0.32 -2.08 7.58
C GLY A 80 -0.04 -1.94 6.10
N LYS A 81 -0.94 -1.01 5.75
CA LYS A 81 -1.22 -0.66 4.36
C LYS A 81 0.02 -0.12 3.66
N GLY A 82 0.72 0.85 4.25
CA GLY A 82 1.94 1.42 3.70
C GLY A 82 3.04 0.38 3.45
N MET A 83 3.30 -0.50 4.41
CA MET A 83 4.26 -1.60 4.25
C MET A 83 3.84 -2.59 3.16
N PHE A 84 2.55 -2.87 3.04
CA PHE A 84 2.02 -3.73 1.98
C PHE A 84 2.28 -3.15 0.59
N TYR A 85 2.07 -1.84 0.37
CA TYR A 85 2.39 -1.19 -0.91
C TYR A 85 3.87 -1.30 -1.27
N ILE A 86 4.77 -1.11 -0.28
CA ILE A 86 6.22 -1.26 -0.50
C ILE A 86 6.54 -2.71 -0.87
N PHE A 87 5.98 -3.68 -0.16
CA PHE A 87 6.18 -5.11 -0.46
C PHE A 87 5.74 -5.48 -1.87
N VAL A 88 4.53 -5.06 -2.28
CA VAL A 88 4.02 -5.32 -3.64
C VAL A 88 4.87 -4.62 -4.70
N GLY A 89 5.33 -3.38 -4.43
CA GLY A 89 6.26 -2.69 -5.31
C GLY A 89 7.59 -3.43 -5.44
N THR A 90 8.12 -4.00 -4.35
CA THR A 90 9.36 -4.79 -4.38
C THR A 90 9.20 -6.07 -5.17
N LEU A 91 8.02 -6.71 -5.12
CA LEU A 91 7.71 -7.86 -5.98
C LEU A 91 7.69 -7.50 -7.46
N CYS A 92 7.19 -6.31 -7.82
CA CYS A 92 7.16 -5.84 -9.21
C CYS A 92 8.56 -5.67 -9.83
N ILE A 93 9.59 -5.40 -9.01
CA ILE A 93 10.99 -5.28 -9.45
C ILE A 93 11.54 -6.60 -10.01
N ARG A 94 10.96 -7.75 -9.64
CA ARG A 94 11.42 -9.06 -10.12
C ARG A 94 11.24 -9.24 -11.63
N SER A 95 10.31 -8.51 -12.25
CA SER A 95 10.05 -8.63 -13.67
C SER A 95 11.01 -7.82 -14.52
N ARG A 96 11.33 -8.36 -15.71
CA ARG A 96 12.26 -7.73 -16.67
C ARG A 96 11.66 -6.57 -17.46
N MET A 97 10.36 -6.28 -17.35
CA MET A 97 9.72 -5.22 -18.12
C MET A 97 9.86 -3.85 -17.46
N ILE A 98 10.30 -2.85 -18.24
CA ILE A 98 10.49 -1.45 -17.81
C ILE A 98 9.22 -0.87 -17.18
N ILE A 99 8.04 -1.21 -17.72
CA ILE A 99 6.74 -0.74 -17.22
C ILE A 99 6.50 -1.21 -15.77
N GLN A 100 6.95 -2.40 -15.42
CA GLN A 100 6.81 -2.93 -14.05
C GLN A 100 7.74 -2.23 -13.06
N TYR A 101 8.93 -1.79 -13.49
CA TYR A 101 9.81 -0.96 -12.67
C TYR A 101 9.20 0.41 -12.36
N VAL A 102 8.53 1.03 -13.33
CA VAL A 102 7.83 2.31 -13.11
C VAL A 102 6.69 2.11 -12.11
N MET A 103 5.90 1.04 -12.25
CA MET A 103 4.85 0.71 -11.28
C MET A 103 5.42 0.42 -9.89
N ALA A 104 6.50 -0.35 -9.80
CA ALA A 104 7.20 -0.63 -8.55
C ALA A 104 7.58 0.67 -7.83
N GLY A 105 8.20 1.62 -8.56
CA GLY A 105 8.56 2.93 -8.04
C GLY A 105 7.36 3.71 -7.53
N LEU A 106 6.27 3.76 -8.32
CA LEU A 106 5.04 4.45 -7.91
C LEU A 106 4.41 3.82 -6.65
N LEU A 107 4.32 2.49 -6.57
CA LEU A 107 3.79 1.80 -5.40
C LEU A 107 4.65 2.04 -4.15
N ILE A 108 5.98 2.00 -4.28
CA ILE A 108 6.89 2.28 -3.16
C ILE A 108 6.75 3.73 -2.70
N ILE A 109 6.73 4.70 -3.63
CA ILE A 109 6.56 6.12 -3.29
C ILE A 109 5.23 6.34 -2.57
N VAL A 110 4.13 5.78 -3.09
CA VAL A 110 2.81 5.89 -2.45
C VAL A 110 2.82 5.24 -1.06
N GLY A 111 3.44 4.07 -0.91
CA GLY A 111 3.61 3.40 0.38
C GLY A 111 4.39 4.26 1.39
N VAL A 112 5.49 4.88 0.96
CA VAL A 112 6.29 5.78 1.79
C VAL A 112 5.50 7.04 2.18
N VAL A 113 4.75 7.64 1.25
CA VAL A 113 3.89 8.80 1.55
C VAL A 113 2.84 8.42 2.61
N TYR A 114 2.22 7.25 2.48
CA TYR A 114 1.27 6.73 3.46
C TYR A 114 1.89 6.57 4.86
N VAL A 115 3.12 6.03 4.94
CA VAL A 115 3.84 5.87 6.21
C VAL A 115 4.26 7.22 6.79
N CYS A 116 4.86 8.10 5.98
CA CYS A 116 5.35 9.41 6.40
C CYS A 116 4.22 10.33 6.88
N CYS A 117 3.11 10.39 6.15
CA CYS A 117 1.96 11.23 6.51
C CYS A 117 1.36 10.79 7.86
N PHE A 118 1.36 9.49 8.14
CA PHE A 118 0.83 8.96 9.39
C PHE A 118 1.81 9.05 10.58
N CYS A 119 3.12 8.84 10.35
CA CYS A 119 4.16 9.08 11.36
C CYS A 119 4.22 10.57 11.77
N GLY A 120 4.01 11.48 10.82
CA GLY A 120 3.90 12.92 11.10
C GLY A 120 2.71 13.26 12.02
N ALA A 121 1.55 12.63 11.80
CA ALA A 121 0.35 12.84 12.61
C ALA A 121 0.48 12.28 14.04
N ARG A 122 1.19 11.16 14.25
CA ARG A 122 1.45 10.60 15.60
C ARG A 122 2.35 11.47 16.47
N LYS A 123 3.28 12.23 15.86
CA LYS A 123 4.20 13.09 16.60
C LYS A 123 3.50 14.34 17.19
N SER A 124 2.27 14.62 16.76
CA SER A 124 1.46 15.77 17.18
C SER A 124 0.34 15.42 18.14
N ASP A 125 0.44 14.32 18.91
CA ASP A 125 -0.52 14.02 19.96
C ASP A 125 -0.08 14.62 21.32
N PRO A 126 -0.59 15.80 21.74
CA PRO A 126 -0.33 16.39 23.04
C PRO A 126 -1.14 15.74 24.19
N ARG A 127 -1.85 14.63 23.97
CA ARG A 127 -2.68 13.96 25.01
C ARG A 127 -2.03 12.74 25.65
N MET A 128 -0.73 12.51 25.46
CA MET A 128 -0.04 11.59 26.37
C MET A 128 0.12 12.31 27.73
N PRO A 129 -0.47 11.79 28.82
CA PRO A 129 -0.13 12.29 30.14
C PRO A 129 1.39 12.18 30.31
N PRO A 130 2.04 13.17 30.97
CA PRO A 130 3.48 13.14 31.19
C PRO A 130 3.85 11.80 31.79
N ILE A 131 4.81 11.11 31.19
CA ILE A 131 5.47 9.98 31.84
C ILE A 131 6.02 10.55 33.14
N ASP A 132 5.40 10.15 34.24
CA ASP A 132 5.83 10.52 35.58
C ASP A 132 7.18 9.85 35.85
N GLN A 133 8.24 10.55 35.45
CA GLN A 133 9.63 10.15 35.63
C GLN A 133 9.99 10.08 37.13
N SER A 134 9.10 10.50 38.05
CA SER A 134 9.37 10.43 39.49
C SER A 134 9.37 9.01 40.05
N LYS A 135 8.79 8.01 39.35
CA LYS A 135 8.77 6.62 39.82
C LYS A 135 10.04 5.81 39.52
N ASN A 136 11.00 6.38 38.78
CA ASN A 136 12.29 5.73 38.48
C ASN A 136 13.47 6.28 39.30
N GLN A 137 13.20 7.07 40.35
CA GLN A 137 14.23 7.61 41.25
C GLN A 137 14.03 7.23 42.72
N ALA A 138 13.30 6.15 43.00
CA ALA A 138 13.17 5.57 44.34
C ALA A 138 13.74 4.14 44.37
#